data_AF-A0ABD5AZ32-F1
#
_entry.id   AF-A0ABD5AZ32-F1
#
_cell.length_a   1.000
_cell.length_b   1.000
_cell.length_c   1.000
_cell.angle_alpha   90.00
_cell.angle_beta   90.00
_cell.angle_gamma   90.00
#
_symmetry.space_group_name_H-M   'P 1'
#
loop_
_entity.id
_entity.type
_entity.pdbx_description
1 polymer ?
#
loop_
_entity_poly.entity_id
_entity_poly.type
_entity_poly.pdbx_seq_one_letter_code
_entity_poly.pdbx_strand_id
1 'polypeptide(L)' 'LDSPLKQLQIFVDTSSIEIFCNDGERVLTSRIFPNEDATGIKASTESGQVYLKFTKYELKG' A
#
# COMPACT_ATOMS: atom_id res chain seq x y z
N LEU A 1 9.31 -11.74 6.65
CA LEU A 1 9.60 -10.71 7.65
C LEU A 1 10.09 -11.47 8.87
N ASP A 2 11.15 -10.98 9.48
CA ASP A 2 11.70 -11.51 10.71
C ASP A 2 10.79 -11.15 11.89
N SER A 3 9.91 -10.16 11.73
CA SER A 3 8.87 -9.78 12.68
C SER A 3 7.45 -9.87 12.09
N PRO A 4 6.39 -9.99 12.91
CA PRO A 4 5.02 -9.86 12.43
C PRO A 4 4.78 -8.51 11.75
N LEU A 5 3.94 -8.50 10.72
CA LEU A 5 3.57 -7.26 10.03
C LEU A 5 2.74 -6.35 10.96
N LYS A 6 3.18 -5.10 11.13
CA LYS A 6 2.52 -4.10 11.97
C LYS A 6 2.04 -2.89 11.18
N GLN A 7 2.76 -2.52 10.14
CA GLN A 7 2.47 -1.35 9.33
C GLN A 7 2.83 -1.58 7.86
N LEU A 8 2.06 -0.96 6.99
CA LEU A 8 2.39 -0.78 5.58
C LEU A 8 2.40 0.71 5.28
N GLN A 9 3.45 1.16 4.60
CA GLN A 9 3.47 2.47 3.96
C GLN A 9 3.57 2.24 2.45
N ILE A 10 2.59 2.75 1.72
CA ILE A 10 2.41 2.45 0.30
C ILE A 10 2.46 3.76 -0.47
N PHE A 11 3.38 3.86 -1.41
CA PHE A 11 3.46 4.92 -2.40
C PHE A 11 2.94 4.40 -3.73
N VAL A 12 2.03 5.16 -4.34
CA VAL A 12 1.46 4.84 -5.64
C VAL A 12 1.69 6.06 -6.52
N ASP A 13 2.32 5.85 -7.67
CA ASP A 13 2.51 6.84 -8.72
C ASP A 13 1.91 6.30 -10.03
N THR A 14 1.89 7.14 -11.06
CA THR A 14 1.35 6.91 -12.40
C THR A 14 1.69 5.54 -12.98
N SER A 15 2.91 5.04 -12.72
CA SER A 15 3.37 3.77 -13.28
C SER A 15 4.14 2.87 -12.30
N SER A 16 4.09 3.17 -11.00
CA SER A 16 4.80 2.39 -9.98
C SER A 16 4.02 2.29 -8.68
N ILE A 17 4.32 1.22 -7.95
CA ILE A 17 3.91 1.03 -6.57
C ILE A 17 5.11 0.59 -5.74
N GLU A 18 5.26 1.19 -4.57
CA GLU A 18 6.28 0.86 -3.59
C GLU A 18 5.63 0.63 -2.24
N ILE A 19 5.90 -0.53 -1.63
CA ILE A 19 5.33 -0.95 -0.36
C ILE A 19 6.48 -1.18 0.62
N PHE A 20 6.47 -0.40 1.70
CA PHE A 20 7.39 -0.50 2.81
C PHE A 20 6.67 -1.26 3.93
N CYS A 21 7.19 -2.44 4.27
CA CYS A 21 6.69 -3.26 5.37
C CYS A 21 7.42 -2.89 6.66
N ASN A 22 6.64 -2.62 7.72
CA ASN A 22 7.16 -2.10 8.98
C ASN A 22 8.04 -0.86 8.72
N ASP A 23 9.11 -0.67 9.48
CA ASP A 23 10.06 0.44 9.36
C ASP A 23 11.11 0.19 8.25
N GLY A 24 10.69 -0.34 7.09
CA GLY A 24 11.59 -0.64 5.97
C GLY A 24 12.33 -1.99 6.08
N GLU A 25 11.89 -2.88 6.99
CA GLU A 25 12.42 -4.24 7.12
C GLU A 25 12.36 -5.03 5.79
N ARG A 26 11.35 -4.74 4.98
CA ARG A 26 11.27 -5.17 3.60
C ARG A 26 10.64 -4.07 2.74
N VAL A 27 11.16 -3.92 1.53
CA VAL A 27 10.60 -3.05 0.50
C VAL A 27 10.23 -3.89 -0.71
N LEU A 28 9.03 -3.65 -1.24
CA LEU A 28 8.53 -4.26 -2.47
C LEU A 28 8.29 -3.13 -3.48
N THR A 29 8.85 -3.26 -4.67
CA THR A 29 8.69 -2.30 -5.75
C THR A 29 8.22 -3.03 -7.00
N SER A 30 7.21 -2.48 -7.67
CA SER A 30 6.76 -2.97 -8.96
C SER A 30 6.30 -1.83 -9.85
N ARG A 31 6.37 -2.06 -11.17
CA ARG A 31 5.64 -1.25 -12.14
C ARG A 31 4.17 -1.66 -12.17
N ILE A 32 3.31 -0.69 -12.42
CA ILE A 32 1.87 -0.86 -12.63
C ILE A 32 1.43 -0.04 -13.85
N PHE A 33 0.30 -0.41 -14.44
CA PHE A 33 -0.28 0.29 -15.60
C PHE A 33 -1.79 0.49 -15.37
N PRO A 34 -2.17 1.39 -14.43
CA PRO A 34 -3.56 1.64 -14.11
C PRO A 34 -4.29 2.33 -15.28
N ASN A 35 -5.60 2.12 -15.37
CA ASN A 35 -6.46 2.94 -16.22
C ASN A 35 -6.59 4.35 -15.61
N GLU A 36 -6.92 5.34 -16.43
CA GLU A 36 -7.06 6.75 -16.00
C GLU A 36 -8.12 6.95 -14.90
N ASP A 37 -9.13 6.08 -14.84
CA ASP A 37 -10.20 6.11 -13.85
C ASP A 37 -9.88 5.36 -12.55
N ALA A 38 -8.77 4.62 -12.50
CA ALA A 38 -8.37 3.79 -11.36
C ALA A 38 -7.74 4.62 -10.21
N THR A 39 -8.52 5.56 -9.66
CA THR A 39 -8.08 6.54 -8.64
C THR A 39 -8.48 6.17 -7.20
N GLY A 40 -9.27 5.11 -7.03
CA GLY A 40 -9.81 4.67 -5.74
C GLY A 40 -8.87 3.78 -4.95
N ILE A 41 -9.10 3.68 -3.64
CA ILE A 41 -8.44 2.71 -2.76
C ILE A 41 -9.51 1.86 -2.07
N LYS A 42 -9.32 0.55 -2.05
CA LYS A 42 -10.18 -0.41 -1.37
C LYS A 42 -9.34 -1.32 -0.48
N ALA A 43 -9.78 -1.50 0.76
CA ALA A 43 -9.28 -2.53 1.66
C ALA A 43 -10.34 -3.61 1.85
N SER A 44 -9.93 -4.87 1.91
CA SER A 44 -10.82 -6.02 2.13
C SER A 44 -10.10 -7.13 2.85
N THR A 45 -10.85 -7.97 3.58
CA THR A 45 -10.37 -9.23 4.15
C THR A 45 -11.07 -10.39 3.45
N GLU A 46 -10.35 -11.47 3.19
CA GLU A 46 -10.96 -12.70 2.64
C GLU A 46 -11.67 -13.50 3.73
N SER A 47 -11.11 -13.52 4.95
CA SER A 47 -11.71 -14.18 6.10
C SER A 47 -11.44 -13.41 7.39
N GLY A 48 -12.37 -13.53 8.35
CA GLY A 48 -12.27 -12.86 9.65
C GLY A 48 -12.51 -11.35 9.61
N GLN A 49 -12.24 -10.71 10.75
CA GLN A 49 -12.34 -9.27 10.93
C GLN A 49 -10.95 -8.69 11.20
N VAL A 50 -10.68 -7.51 10.65
CA VAL A 50 -9.46 -6.77 10.90
C VAL A 50 -9.82 -5.37 11.39
N TYR A 51 -9.08 -4.89 12.39
CA TYR A 51 -9.08 -3.48 12.72
C TYR A 51 -7.99 -2.79 11.89
N LEU A 52 -8.39 -1.93 10.96
CA LEU A 52 -7.46 -1.21 10.08
C LEU A 52 -7.52 0.28 10.37
N LYS A 53 -6.38 0.86 10.77
CA LYS A 53 -6.18 2.31 10.72
C LYS A 53 -5.62 2.67 9.36
N PHE A 54 -6.39 3.41 8.57
CA PHE A 54 -6.04 3.78 7.21
C PHE A 54 -5.95 5.30 7.09
N THR A 55 -4.91 5.81 6.42
CA THR A 55 -4.76 7.24 6.15
C THR A 55 -4.19 7.41 4.75
N LYS A 56 -4.85 8.25 3.96
CA LYS A 56 -4.43 8.60 2.59
C LYS A 56 -3.86 10.02 2.60
N TYR A 57 -2.74 10.20 1.90
CA TYR A 57 -2.16 11.50 1.61
C TYR A 57 -2.09 11.68 0.10
N GLU A 58 -2.37 12.88 -0.38
CA GLU A 58 -2.09 13.25 -1.78
C GLU A 58 -0.61 13.61 -1.89
N LEU A 59 0.08 12.99 -2.85
CA LEU A 59 1.46 13.34 -3.16
C LEU A 59 1.45 14.61 -4.01
N LYS A 60 2.30 15.58 -3.64
CA LYS A 60 2.58 16.74 -4.48
C LYS A 60 3.79 16.40 -5.35
N GLY A 61 3.58 16.38 -6.67
CA GLY A 61 4.64 16.39 -7.67
C GLY A 61 5.18 17.79 -7.90
#